data_AF-A0A0A5I4M7-F1
#
_entry.id   AF-A0A0A5I4M7-F1
#
_cell.length_a   1.000
_cell.length_b   1.000
_cell.length_c   1.000
_cell.angle_alpha   90.00
_cell.angle_beta   90.00
_cell.angle_gamma   90.00
#
_symmetry.space_group_name_H-M   'P 1'
#
loop_
_entity.id
_entity.type
_entity.pdbx_description
1 polymer ?
#
loop_
_entity_poly.entity_id
_entity_poly.type
_entity_poly.pdbx_seq_one_letter_code
_entity_poly.pdbx_strand_id
1 'polypeptide(L)'
;MPLSVSNNKYFENDVSLTYSISGPIRSDYTIERGQSVVTLSDIDGEPRISFEKLNRTLLEGESDTFSISVTHPSSLPISVTLEQSGTVNQNDFTDTLTPEKTVTILKDELSVAFDVTATKDDISEGAEKLVYTLTNPNNVTIDEQHKALTIYIPGDKRFNDTGFVTRYDGNNFNNANPQADYPNQDADFGSDTDSPVDHTDGRYGFSYTKFDIHGNVLPISASDYACVRDNTTGLYIESKPTVSVDLPLNRKEVEDEQKAQEDDPDNYIYPDGTDPTRPDYATASRYWRNSTYLYTWFEKDDTVNGGSKGAENMTMPQEVPIDFTCAVSQNSEGDRRCDTSGYLSQMNRFAICGFTDWRLPRPAEMKSLVSFNADNNDNNNRAFLKFIHGKTYFTNATNAERNGAAWCVDTVSGQAKLCLKGSYNSVIAVSGGKE
;
A
#
# COMPACT_ATOMS: atom_id res chain seq x y z
N MET A 1 3.75 -31.90 -66.83
CA MET A 1 5.13 -31.81 -66.29
C MET A 1 4.99 -31.75 -64.77
N PRO A 2 5.76 -32.51 -63.99
CA PRO A 2 5.67 -32.44 -62.53
C PRO A 2 6.15 -31.06 -62.05
N LEU A 3 5.34 -30.39 -61.24
CA LEU A 3 5.73 -29.18 -60.53
C LEU A 3 6.47 -29.60 -59.26
N SER A 4 7.73 -29.18 -59.11
CA SER A 4 8.46 -29.34 -57.85
C SER A 4 8.33 -28.04 -57.05
N VAL A 5 7.72 -28.11 -55.88
CA VAL A 5 7.55 -26.98 -54.97
C VAL A 5 8.59 -27.08 -53.86
N SER A 6 9.36 -26.02 -53.64
CA SER A 6 10.31 -25.94 -52.52
C SER A 6 9.60 -25.45 -51.28
N ASN A 7 9.55 -26.27 -50.23
CA ASN A 7 9.06 -25.84 -48.93
C ASN A 7 10.16 -25.07 -48.17
N ASN A 8 9.79 -23.99 -47.46
CA ASN A 8 10.67 -23.33 -46.51
C ASN A 8 9.99 -23.26 -45.13
N LYS A 9 10.31 -22.26 -44.30
CA LYS A 9 9.82 -22.10 -42.92
C LYS A 9 9.30 -20.69 -42.66
N TYR A 10 9.10 -19.90 -43.72
CA TYR A 10 8.79 -18.49 -43.66
C TYR A 10 7.36 -18.28 -44.14
N PHE A 11 6.63 -17.43 -43.42
CA PHE A 11 5.34 -16.99 -43.89
C PHE A 11 5.46 -16.24 -45.23
N GLU A 12 4.78 -16.74 -46.26
CA GLU A 12 4.74 -16.22 -47.62
C GLU A 12 3.27 -16.06 -48.04
N ASN A 13 2.90 -14.99 -48.77
CA ASN A 13 1.54 -14.91 -49.30
C ASN A 13 1.35 -15.89 -50.47
N ASP A 14 0.11 -16.32 -50.70
CA ASP A 14 -0.24 -17.19 -51.83
C ASP A 14 0.32 -16.68 -53.16
N VAL A 15 1.09 -17.54 -53.85
CA VAL A 15 1.71 -17.23 -55.13
C VAL A 15 0.94 -17.95 -56.25
N SER A 16 0.47 -17.19 -57.25
CA SER A 16 -0.20 -17.76 -58.42
C SER A 16 0.73 -17.85 -59.62
N LEU A 17 0.89 -19.05 -60.17
CA LEU A 17 1.67 -19.34 -61.37
C LEU A 17 0.74 -19.60 -62.55
N THR A 18 0.85 -18.80 -63.60
CA THR A 18 0.06 -18.97 -64.84
C THR A 18 0.90 -19.69 -65.89
N TYR A 19 0.45 -20.87 -66.30
CA TYR A 19 1.03 -21.66 -67.38
C TYR A 19 0.19 -21.48 -68.64
N SER A 20 0.84 -21.15 -69.76
CA SER A 20 0.19 -21.07 -71.07
C SER A 20 0.74 -22.11 -72.03
N ILE A 21 -0.15 -22.77 -72.77
CA ILE A 21 0.21 -23.66 -73.88
C ILE A 21 0.15 -22.83 -75.17
N SER A 22 1.24 -22.82 -75.91
CA SER A 22 1.34 -22.16 -77.22
C SER A 22 1.94 -23.09 -78.26
N GLY A 23 1.55 -22.93 -79.53
CA GLY A 23 2.10 -23.66 -80.66
C GLY A 23 2.05 -22.84 -81.96
N PRO A 24 2.67 -23.33 -83.05
CA PRO A 24 2.66 -22.66 -84.34
C PRO A 24 1.24 -22.54 -84.90
N ILE A 25 0.88 -21.41 -85.52
CA ILE A 25 -0.45 -21.21 -86.10
C ILE A 25 -0.62 -22.15 -87.30
N ARG A 26 -1.54 -23.11 -87.19
CA ARG A 26 -1.90 -24.06 -88.25
C ARG A 26 -3.41 -24.28 -88.25
N SER A 27 -3.96 -24.68 -89.39
CA SER A 27 -5.41 -24.87 -89.57
C SER A 27 -5.93 -26.24 -89.11
N ASP A 28 -5.05 -27.13 -88.66
CA ASP A 28 -5.36 -28.52 -88.29
C ASP A 28 -5.64 -28.72 -86.80
N TYR A 29 -5.51 -27.69 -85.96
CA TYR A 29 -5.87 -27.73 -84.54
C TYR A 29 -6.25 -26.36 -83.96
N THR A 30 -6.93 -26.35 -82.82
CA THR A 30 -7.19 -25.16 -81.98
C THR A 30 -6.74 -25.43 -80.54
N ILE A 31 -6.24 -24.41 -79.84
CA ILE A 31 -5.92 -24.51 -78.40
C ILE A 31 -7.10 -23.95 -77.61
N GLU A 32 -7.89 -24.83 -77.02
CA GLU A 32 -8.93 -24.45 -76.06
C GLU A 32 -8.39 -24.60 -74.63
N ARG A 33 -8.76 -23.67 -73.75
CA ARG A 33 -8.27 -23.62 -72.34
C ARG A 33 -6.73 -23.68 -72.27
N GLY A 34 -6.07 -22.92 -73.14
CA GLY A 34 -4.62 -22.86 -73.23
C GLY A 34 -3.92 -22.22 -72.03
N GLN A 35 -4.62 -21.95 -70.94
CA GLN A 35 -4.04 -21.42 -69.70
C GLN A 35 -4.51 -22.24 -68.49
N SER A 36 -3.59 -22.44 -67.54
CA SER A 36 -3.86 -23.01 -66.22
C SER A 36 -3.18 -22.16 -65.16
N VAL A 37 -3.89 -21.90 -64.06
CA VAL A 37 -3.35 -21.18 -62.90
C VAL A 37 -3.18 -22.20 -61.78
N VAL A 38 -1.98 -22.23 -61.21
CA VAL A 38 -1.65 -23.00 -60.01
C VAL A 38 -1.37 -22.02 -58.89
N THR A 39 -2.17 -22.06 -57.82
CA THR A 39 -1.91 -21.30 -56.60
C THR A 39 -1.11 -22.18 -55.65
N LEU A 40 0.04 -21.67 -55.23
CA LEU A 40 0.82 -22.21 -54.12
C LEU A 40 0.37 -21.46 -52.87
N SER A 41 -0.34 -22.15 -51.99
CA SER A 41 -0.73 -21.59 -50.70
C SER A 41 0.34 -21.92 -49.67
N ASP A 42 0.74 -20.91 -48.93
CA ASP A 42 1.65 -21.11 -47.81
C ASP A 42 0.93 -21.76 -46.64
N ILE A 43 1.64 -22.63 -45.93
CA ILE A 43 1.14 -23.33 -44.74
C ILE A 43 1.81 -22.84 -43.46
N ASP A 44 2.83 -21.99 -43.57
CA ASP A 44 3.46 -21.37 -42.42
C ASP A 44 2.51 -20.32 -41.82
N GLY A 45 2.49 -20.19 -40.49
CA GLY A 45 1.63 -19.23 -39.81
C GLY A 45 2.27 -17.85 -39.76
N GLU A 46 1.49 -16.78 -39.97
CA GLU A 46 1.96 -15.41 -39.79
C GLU A 46 2.68 -15.27 -38.43
N PRO A 47 3.92 -14.76 -38.40
CA PRO A 47 4.69 -14.70 -37.17
C PRO A 47 4.00 -13.77 -36.18
N ARG A 48 3.93 -14.20 -34.92
CA ARG A 48 3.42 -13.39 -33.81
C ARG A 48 4.53 -13.00 -32.86
N ILE A 49 4.54 -11.74 -32.41
CA ILE A 49 5.53 -11.21 -31.46
C ILE A 49 4.91 -10.97 -30.09
N SER A 50 5.65 -11.30 -29.03
CA SER A 50 5.21 -11.19 -27.64
C SER A 50 6.37 -10.97 -26.67
N PHE A 51 6.07 -10.42 -25.49
CA PHE A 51 6.98 -10.51 -24.35
C PHE A 51 6.95 -11.91 -23.73
N GLU A 52 8.11 -12.42 -23.30
CA GLU A 52 8.18 -13.70 -22.55
C GLU A 52 7.80 -13.53 -21.08
N LYS A 53 8.08 -12.35 -20.49
CA LYS A 53 7.66 -11.95 -19.14
C LYS A 53 6.67 -10.80 -19.25
N LEU A 54 5.54 -10.88 -18.54
CA LEU A 54 4.54 -9.80 -18.53
C LEU A 54 4.67 -8.84 -17.36
N ASN A 55 5.32 -9.26 -16.28
CA ASN A 55 5.58 -8.41 -15.14
C ASN A 55 6.88 -8.77 -14.40
N ARG A 56 7.43 -7.78 -13.69
CA ARG A 56 8.58 -7.93 -12.78
C ARG A 56 8.58 -6.81 -11.75
N THR A 57 9.11 -7.06 -10.56
CA THR A 57 9.44 -6.02 -9.57
C THR A 57 10.97 -5.85 -9.53
N LEU A 58 11.50 -4.64 -9.70
CA LEU A 58 12.94 -4.37 -9.55
C LEU A 58 13.15 -3.51 -8.31
N LEU A 59 13.99 -3.97 -7.37
CA LEU A 59 14.43 -3.12 -6.28
C LEU A 59 15.47 -2.10 -6.77
N GLU A 60 15.63 -0.98 -6.09
CA GLU A 60 16.62 0.03 -6.47
C GLU A 60 18.04 -0.55 -6.54
N GLY A 61 18.69 -0.35 -7.68
CA GLY A 61 20.00 -0.92 -8.01
C GLY A 61 19.95 -2.33 -8.61
N GLU A 62 18.78 -2.96 -8.72
CA GLU A 62 18.62 -4.23 -9.44
C GLU A 62 18.49 -4.03 -10.94
N SER A 63 18.91 -5.05 -11.68
CA SER A 63 18.74 -5.17 -13.13
C SER A 63 18.17 -6.53 -13.47
N ASP A 64 17.32 -6.59 -14.50
CA ASP A 64 16.85 -7.85 -15.08
C ASP A 64 16.84 -7.75 -16.61
N THR A 65 16.87 -8.91 -17.25
CA THR A 65 16.83 -9.07 -18.70
C THR A 65 15.43 -9.50 -19.13
N PHE A 66 14.93 -8.82 -20.16
CA PHE A 66 13.62 -9.04 -20.75
C PHE A 66 13.77 -9.43 -22.21
N SER A 67 13.04 -10.46 -22.61
CA SER A 67 13.06 -11.00 -23.97
C SER A 67 11.73 -10.76 -24.67
N ILE A 68 11.82 -10.39 -25.94
CA ILE A 68 10.72 -10.38 -26.89
C ILE A 68 10.98 -11.52 -27.87
N SER A 69 9.99 -12.38 -28.09
CA SER A 69 10.11 -13.55 -28.96
C SER A 69 9.04 -13.56 -30.05
N VAL A 70 9.34 -14.30 -31.12
CA VAL A 70 8.45 -14.55 -32.24
C VAL A 70 8.16 -16.03 -32.39
N THR A 71 6.94 -16.38 -32.78
CA THR A 71 6.50 -17.78 -32.91
C THR A 71 7.28 -18.56 -33.97
N HIS A 72 7.66 -17.90 -35.06
CA HIS A 72 8.37 -18.48 -36.20
C HIS A 72 9.31 -17.44 -36.82
N PRO A 73 10.39 -17.85 -37.51
CA PRO A 73 11.34 -16.91 -38.10
C PRO A 73 10.74 -16.23 -39.34
N SER A 74 11.09 -14.96 -39.56
CA SER A 74 10.72 -14.21 -40.77
C SER A 74 11.85 -14.19 -41.80
N SER A 75 11.47 -14.10 -43.08
CA SER A 75 12.40 -13.95 -44.20
C SER A 75 13.00 -12.54 -44.28
N LEU A 76 12.38 -11.58 -43.59
CA LEU A 76 12.80 -10.18 -43.44
C LEU A 76 13.01 -9.84 -41.96
N PRO A 77 13.87 -8.85 -41.62
CA PRO A 77 13.96 -8.37 -40.25
C PRO A 77 12.61 -7.88 -39.72
N ILE A 78 12.30 -8.23 -38.48
CA ILE A 78 11.11 -7.78 -37.76
C ILE A 78 11.51 -6.56 -36.93
N SER A 79 10.66 -5.53 -36.91
CA SER A 79 10.85 -4.38 -36.03
C SER A 79 9.56 -4.02 -35.30
N VAL A 80 9.71 -3.62 -34.04
CA VAL A 80 8.63 -3.14 -33.17
C VAL A 80 9.12 -1.95 -32.35
N THR A 81 8.23 -1.01 -32.05
CA THR A 81 8.50 0.09 -31.12
C THR A 81 7.96 -0.26 -29.73
N LEU A 82 8.75 -0.04 -28.69
CA LEU A 82 8.31 -0.15 -27.30
C LEU A 82 7.85 1.21 -26.82
N GLU A 83 6.53 1.42 -26.80
CA GLU A 83 5.95 2.64 -26.23
C GLU A 83 6.02 2.56 -24.70
N GLN A 84 6.70 3.53 -24.10
CA GLN A 84 6.88 3.62 -22.65
C GLN A 84 5.75 4.44 -22.01
N SER A 85 5.20 3.93 -20.90
CA SER A 85 4.23 4.64 -20.07
C SER A 85 4.36 4.25 -18.60
N GLY A 86 3.55 4.84 -17.72
CA GLY A 86 3.53 4.53 -16.30
C GLY A 86 3.70 5.78 -15.43
N THR A 87 4.20 5.60 -14.20
CA THR A 87 4.44 6.67 -13.23
C THR A 87 5.92 6.94 -12.98
N VAL A 88 6.82 6.10 -13.52
CA VAL A 88 8.27 6.20 -13.30
C VAL A 88 8.87 7.49 -13.87
N ASN A 89 9.81 8.12 -13.17
CA ASN A 89 10.61 9.19 -13.75
C ASN A 89 11.67 8.62 -14.71
N GLN A 90 12.16 9.44 -15.63
CA GLN A 90 13.23 9.02 -16.55
C GLN A 90 14.59 8.86 -15.88
N ASN A 91 14.75 9.35 -14.64
CA ASN A 91 15.99 9.21 -13.88
C ASN A 91 16.05 7.91 -13.07
N ASP A 92 14.91 7.29 -12.78
CA ASP A 92 14.80 6.22 -11.79
C ASP A 92 15.03 4.84 -12.42
N PHE A 93 15.26 4.81 -13.74
CA PHE A 93 15.68 3.60 -14.43
C PHE A 93 16.56 3.92 -15.63
N THR A 94 17.28 2.90 -16.07
CA THR A 94 17.97 2.89 -17.36
C THR A 94 17.59 1.63 -18.12
N ASP A 95 17.63 1.69 -19.45
CA ASP A 95 17.48 0.52 -20.30
C ASP A 95 18.52 0.50 -21.42
N THR A 96 18.74 -0.67 -22.01
CA THR A 96 19.70 -0.84 -23.12
C THR A 96 19.09 -0.59 -24.50
N LEU A 97 17.87 -0.04 -24.55
CA LEU A 97 17.18 0.23 -25.81
C LEU A 97 17.77 1.45 -26.52
N THR A 98 17.54 1.52 -27.82
CA THR A 98 17.84 2.72 -28.62
C THR A 98 17.00 3.91 -28.14
N PRO A 99 17.42 5.17 -28.41
CA PRO A 99 16.62 6.35 -28.10
C PRO A 99 15.21 6.31 -28.71
N GLU A 100 15.06 5.69 -29.88
CA GLU A 100 13.77 5.48 -30.56
C GLU A 100 12.97 4.31 -29.99
N LYS A 101 13.48 3.63 -28.96
CA LYS A 101 12.89 2.45 -28.31
C LYS A 101 12.44 1.38 -29.29
N THR A 102 13.17 1.25 -30.40
CA THR A 102 12.87 0.29 -31.46
C THR A 102 13.76 -0.94 -31.30
N VAL A 103 13.12 -2.10 -31.32
CA VAL A 103 13.75 -3.41 -31.21
C VAL A 103 13.64 -4.13 -32.55
N THR A 104 14.74 -4.75 -32.98
CA THR A 104 14.82 -5.50 -34.24
C THR A 104 15.21 -6.95 -33.96
N ILE A 105 14.42 -7.90 -34.48
CA ILE A 105 14.79 -9.31 -34.53
C ILE A 105 15.29 -9.58 -35.95
N LEU A 106 16.54 -10.04 -36.06
CA LEU A 106 17.13 -10.27 -37.38
C LEU A 106 16.48 -11.46 -38.07
N LYS A 107 16.72 -11.55 -39.38
CA LYS A 107 16.32 -12.72 -40.16
C LYS A 107 16.84 -14.00 -39.47
N ASP A 108 15.99 -15.03 -39.46
CA ASP A 108 16.27 -16.35 -38.86
C ASP A 108 16.39 -16.39 -37.33
N GLU A 109 16.35 -15.25 -36.63
CA GLU A 109 16.30 -15.20 -35.17
C GLU A 109 14.86 -15.30 -34.65
N LEU A 110 14.73 -15.78 -33.41
CA LEU A 110 13.42 -15.99 -32.75
C LEU A 110 13.20 -15.09 -31.54
N SER A 111 14.22 -14.40 -31.07
CA SER A 111 14.10 -13.52 -29.93
C SER A 111 15.21 -12.49 -29.88
N VAL A 112 14.98 -11.47 -29.08
CA VAL A 112 15.93 -10.40 -28.77
C VAL A 112 15.71 -9.99 -27.32
N ALA A 113 16.80 -9.65 -26.65
CA ALA A 113 16.78 -9.25 -25.25
C ALA A 113 17.18 -7.79 -25.08
N PHE A 114 16.66 -7.16 -24.04
CA PHE A 114 17.10 -5.87 -23.53
C PHE A 114 17.10 -5.93 -22.00
N ASP A 115 17.91 -5.06 -21.40
CA ASP A 115 18.05 -4.99 -19.95
C ASP A 115 17.39 -3.72 -19.45
N VAL A 116 16.80 -3.81 -18.26
CA VAL A 116 16.30 -2.66 -17.51
C VAL A 116 16.91 -2.71 -16.12
N THR A 117 17.46 -1.57 -15.68
CA THR A 117 18.04 -1.39 -14.36
C THR A 117 17.25 -0.30 -13.63
N ALA A 118 16.77 -0.58 -12.41
CA ALA A 118 16.24 0.45 -11.53
C ALA A 118 17.42 1.25 -10.95
N THR A 119 17.47 2.55 -11.19
CA THR A 119 18.52 3.42 -10.68
C THR A 119 18.36 3.52 -9.16
N LYS A 120 19.48 3.46 -8.43
CA LYS A 120 19.50 3.80 -7.01
C LYS A 120 20.00 5.21 -6.85
N ASP A 121 19.25 6.05 -6.14
CA ASP A 121 19.70 7.37 -5.73
C ASP A 121 19.44 7.63 -4.23
N ASP A 122 19.63 8.87 -3.79
CA ASP A 122 19.44 9.30 -2.40
C ASP A 122 18.13 10.09 -2.21
N ILE A 123 17.25 10.11 -3.21
CA ILE A 123 15.97 10.81 -3.19
C ILE A 123 14.92 9.87 -2.65
N SER A 124 14.09 10.37 -1.72
CA SER A 124 13.03 9.53 -1.19
C SER A 124 11.78 9.52 -2.05
N GLU A 125 11.47 8.38 -2.66
CA GLU A 125 10.47 8.19 -3.69
C GLU A 125 9.49 7.07 -3.34
N GLY A 126 8.24 7.25 -3.77
CA GLY A 126 7.20 6.24 -3.61
C GLY A 126 7.28 5.19 -4.68
N ALA A 127 6.50 4.12 -4.55
CA ALA A 127 6.48 3.09 -5.56
C ALA A 127 5.96 3.57 -6.93
N GLU A 128 6.61 3.08 -7.97
CA GLU A 128 6.42 3.50 -9.34
C GLU A 128 6.23 2.31 -10.28
N LYS A 129 5.71 2.63 -11.47
CA LYS A 129 5.40 1.65 -12.50
C LYS A 129 5.97 2.11 -13.82
N LEU A 130 6.72 1.23 -14.49
CA LEU A 130 7.22 1.35 -15.85
C LEU A 130 6.48 0.33 -16.72
N VAL A 131 5.96 0.74 -17.86
CA VAL A 131 5.26 -0.15 -18.80
C VAL A 131 5.83 0.02 -20.19
N TYR A 132 6.25 -1.07 -20.81
CA TYR A 132 6.57 -1.13 -22.23
C TYR A 132 5.46 -1.83 -23.00
N THR A 133 4.94 -1.19 -24.04
CA THR A 133 3.90 -1.76 -24.91
C THR A 133 4.44 -1.94 -26.33
N LEU A 134 4.27 -3.12 -26.91
CA LEU A 134 4.61 -3.36 -28.32
C LEU A 134 3.67 -2.57 -29.23
N THR A 135 4.24 -1.75 -30.11
CA THR A 135 3.51 -0.92 -31.07
C THR A 135 4.23 -0.88 -32.42
N ASN A 136 3.53 -0.41 -33.46
CA ASN A 136 4.05 -0.20 -34.81
C ASN A 136 4.84 -1.41 -35.38
N PRO A 137 4.25 -2.62 -35.41
CA PRO A 137 4.95 -3.80 -35.90
C PRO A 137 5.17 -3.76 -37.42
N ASN A 138 6.27 -4.38 -37.86
CA ASN A 138 6.57 -4.64 -39.27
C ASN A 138 6.91 -6.13 -39.47
N ASN A 139 6.35 -6.73 -40.52
CA ASN A 139 6.52 -8.15 -40.89
C ASN A 139 6.09 -9.15 -39.80
N VAL A 140 5.24 -8.72 -38.86
CA VAL A 140 4.79 -9.51 -37.72
C VAL A 140 3.44 -8.99 -37.20
N THR A 141 2.67 -9.85 -36.54
CA THR A 141 1.46 -9.47 -35.81
C THR A 141 1.72 -9.52 -34.30
N ILE A 142 1.17 -8.58 -33.52
CA ILE A 142 1.35 -8.56 -32.06
C ILE A 142 0.39 -9.56 -31.40
N ASP A 143 0.88 -10.33 -30.43
CA ASP A 143 0.00 -11.09 -29.53
C ASP A 143 -0.61 -10.14 -28.48
N GLU A 144 -1.90 -9.82 -28.65
CA GLU A 144 -2.63 -8.93 -27.75
C GLU A 144 -2.65 -9.36 -26.28
N GLN A 145 -2.51 -10.65 -25.98
CA GLN A 145 -2.47 -11.14 -24.60
C GLN A 145 -1.12 -10.89 -23.92
N HIS A 146 -0.05 -10.76 -24.70
CA HIS A 146 1.34 -10.64 -24.23
C HIS A 146 2.03 -9.37 -24.76
N LYS A 147 1.24 -8.35 -25.09
CA LYS A 147 1.72 -7.12 -25.74
C LYS A 147 2.43 -6.12 -24.82
N ALA A 148 2.31 -6.28 -23.50
CA ALA A 148 2.80 -5.32 -22.54
C ALA A 148 3.59 -5.99 -21.40
N LEU A 149 4.73 -5.39 -21.08
CA LEU A 149 5.57 -5.71 -19.94
C LEU A 149 5.39 -4.61 -18.89
N THR A 150 5.07 -4.99 -17.65
CA THR A 150 4.97 -4.08 -16.50
C THR A 150 6.12 -4.31 -15.52
N ILE A 151 6.93 -3.30 -15.26
CA ILE A 151 7.96 -3.31 -14.22
C ILE A 151 7.50 -2.42 -13.06
N TYR A 152 7.55 -2.95 -11.85
CA TYR A 152 7.24 -2.22 -10.61
C TYR A 152 8.54 -1.89 -9.88
N ILE A 153 8.74 -0.63 -9.51
CA ILE A 153 9.91 -0.17 -8.74
C ILE A 153 9.36 0.37 -7.42
N PRO A 154 9.56 -0.29 -6.28
CA PRO A 154 8.87 0.06 -5.03
C PRO A 154 9.35 1.39 -4.39
N GLY A 155 10.46 1.96 -4.86
CA GLY A 155 11.10 3.15 -4.28
C GLY A 155 11.74 2.86 -2.92
N ASP A 156 12.28 3.90 -2.29
CA ASP A 156 12.92 3.84 -0.97
C ASP A 156 12.00 4.34 0.17
N LYS A 157 10.81 4.88 -0.13
CA LYS A 157 9.78 5.21 0.87
C LYS A 157 9.32 3.93 1.52
N ARG A 158 9.90 3.68 2.69
CA ARG A 158 9.65 2.46 3.42
C ARG A 158 8.30 2.54 4.11
N PHE A 159 7.35 1.77 3.60
CA PHE A 159 6.20 1.36 4.37
C PHE A 159 6.60 0.17 5.24
N ASN A 160 5.92 -0.01 6.36
CA ASN A 160 5.96 -1.32 6.99
C ASN A 160 5.47 -2.36 5.99
N ASP A 161 6.08 -3.53 6.11
CA ASP A 161 5.59 -4.74 5.48
C ASP A 161 4.14 -5.02 5.89
N THR A 162 3.44 -5.88 5.15
CA THR A 162 2.05 -6.21 5.50
C THR A 162 1.98 -7.15 6.69
N GLY A 163 3.07 -7.85 6.97
CA GLY A 163 3.14 -8.90 7.98
C GLY A 163 2.67 -10.27 7.50
N PHE A 164 2.25 -10.43 6.24
CA PHE A 164 1.96 -11.74 5.68
C PHE A 164 3.24 -12.52 5.38
N VAL A 165 3.43 -13.64 6.07
CA VAL A 165 4.56 -14.56 5.85
C VAL A 165 4.18 -15.83 5.08
N THR A 166 2.92 -15.94 4.65
CA THR A 166 2.39 -17.12 3.95
C THR A 166 1.84 -16.75 2.58
N ARG A 167 1.78 -17.77 1.72
CA ARG A 167 1.50 -17.67 0.28
C ARG A 167 0.27 -18.47 -0.10
N TYR A 168 -0.37 -18.02 -1.17
CA TYR A 168 -1.35 -18.74 -1.94
C TYR A 168 -0.72 -19.90 -2.72
N ASP A 169 -1.32 -21.09 -2.64
CA ASP A 169 -0.84 -22.31 -3.31
C ASP A 169 -1.79 -22.85 -4.41
N GLY A 170 -2.80 -22.07 -4.79
CA GLY A 170 -3.87 -22.52 -5.68
C GLY A 170 -5.14 -22.96 -4.97
N ASN A 171 -5.11 -23.13 -3.65
CA ASN A 171 -6.27 -23.47 -2.83
C ASN A 171 -6.42 -22.55 -1.61
N ASN A 172 -5.35 -22.31 -0.87
CA ASN A 172 -5.35 -21.60 0.42
C ASN A 172 -4.16 -20.63 0.53
N PHE A 173 -4.21 -19.72 1.51
CA PHE A 173 -3.18 -18.67 1.76
C PHE A 173 -2.19 -19.02 2.88
N ASN A 174 -1.96 -20.30 3.18
CA ASN A 174 -1.21 -20.75 4.37
C ASN A 174 0.12 -21.45 4.06
N ASN A 175 0.61 -21.38 2.82
CA ASN A 175 1.84 -22.06 2.42
C ASN A 175 3.07 -21.21 2.80
N ALA A 176 4.05 -21.81 3.48
CA ALA A 176 5.25 -21.10 3.94
C ALA A 176 6.33 -20.95 2.83
N ASN A 177 6.23 -21.70 1.73
CA ASN A 177 7.29 -21.74 0.71
C ASN A 177 6.87 -21.01 -0.57
N PRO A 178 7.81 -20.37 -1.31
CA PRO A 178 7.55 -19.81 -2.64
C PRO A 178 6.89 -20.80 -3.59
N GLN A 179 5.93 -20.33 -4.41
CA GLN A 179 5.17 -21.16 -5.35
C GLN A 179 5.51 -20.76 -6.79
N ALA A 180 6.09 -21.68 -7.57
CA ALA A 180 6.52 -21.38 -8.95
C ALA A 180 5.36 -20.97 -9.88
N ASP A 181 4.18 -21.57 -9.69
CA ASP A 181 2.97 -21.28 -10.48
C ASP A 181 2.29 -19.96 -10.04
N TYR A 182 2.64 -19.44 -8.87
CA TYR A 182 2.12 -18.21 -8.30
C TYR A 182 3.28 -17.34 -7.80
N PRO A 183 4.15 -16.86 -8.70
CA PRO A 183 5.29 -16.05 -8.33
C PRO A 183 4.86 -14.66 -7.85
N ASN A 184 5.79 -13.97 -7.21
CA ASN A 184 5.65 -12.57 -6.77
C ASN A 184 4.57 -12.34 -5.71
N GLN A 185 4.50 -13.19 -4.68
CA GLN A 185 3.57 -12.98 -3.57
C GLN A 185 4.18 -12.11 -2.48
N ASP A 186 3.33 -11.52 -1.64
CA ASP A 186 3.74 -10.58 -0.60
C ASP A 186 4.88 -11.13 0.27
N ALA A 187 4.70 -12.34 0.81
CA ALA A 187 5.70 -13.03 1.64
C ALA A 187 7.03 -13.38 0.92
N ASP A 188 7.15 -13.17 -0.41
CA ASP A 188 8.39 -13.36 -1.18
C ASP A 188 9.31 -12.13 -1.13
N PHE A 189 8.83 -10.99 -0.64
CA PHE A 189 9.57 -9.73 -0.64
C PHE A 189 9.37 -8.98 0.67
N GLY A 190 10.21 -7.98 0.90
CA GLY A 190 10.07 -7.11 2.05
C GLY A 190 11.00 -7.48 3.20
N SER A 191 10.89 -6.73 4.28
CA SER A 191 11.85 -6.76 5.38
C SER A 191 11.75 -8.03 6.22
N ASP A 192 10.73 -8.86 6.02
CA ASP A 192 10.60 -10.18 6.63
C ASP A 192 11.43 -11.28 5.93
N THR A 193 11.97 -11.01 4.73
CA THR A 193 12.80 -11.95 3.95
C THR A 193 14.31 -11.62 3.94
N ASP A 194 14.70 -10.44 4.40
CA ASP A 194 16.09 -9.93 4.36
C ASP A 194 17.01 -10.56 5.43
N SER A 195 18.03 -11.32 5.03
CA SER A 195 19.00 -11.89 5.97
C SER A 195 20.11 -10.89 6.35
N PRO A 196 20.49 -10.78 7.65
CA PRO A 196 19.96 -11.51 8.79
C PRO A 196 18.67 -10.87 9.34
N VAL A 197 17.60 -11.65 9.45
CA VAL A 197 16.33 -11.17 9.99
C VAL A 197 16.35 -11.19 11.52
N ASP A 198 16.54 -10.03 12.16
CA ASP A 198 16.34 -9.87 13.60
C ASP A 198 14.92 -9.40 13.88
N HIS A 199 14.07 -10.31 14.37
CA HIS A 199 12.66 -10.04 14.67
C HIS A 199 12.40 -9.70 16.15
N THR A 200 13.44 -9.28 16.88
CA THR A 200 13.26 -8.99 18.31
C THR A 200 12.49 -7.69 18.55
N ASP A 201 12.68 -6.70 17.68
CA ASP A 201 12.08 -5.35 17.76
C ASP A 201 10.82 -5.16 16.91
N GLY A 202 10.38 -6.23 16.27
CA GLY A 202 9.14 -6.35 15.52
C GLY A 202 9.23 -7.61 14.65
N ARG A 203 8.10 -8.26 14.41
CA ARG A 203 8.01 -9.46 13.57
C ARG A 203 7.50 -9.10 12.19
N TYR A 204 7.74 -9.98 11.23
CA TYR A 204 7.07 -9.93 9.92
C TYR A 204 7.26 -8.59 9.21
N GLY A 205 8.50 -8.09 9.20
CA GLY A 205 8.89 -6.87 8.48
C GLY A 205 8.60 -5.56 9.20
N PHE A 206 8.10 -5.61 10.45
CA PHE A 206 8.00 -4.46 11.34
C PHE A 206 9.24 -4.32 12.23
N SER A 207 9.63 -3.09 12.58
CA SER A 207 10.73 -2.80 13.51
C SER A 207 10.41 -1.55 14.34
N TYR A 208 10.57 -1.65 15.66
CA TYR A 208 10.12 -0.63 16.61
C TYR A 208 11.13 -0.32 17.70
N THR A 209 11.22 0.97 18.07
CA THR A 209 11.99 1.43 19.23
C THR A 209 11.06 2.05 20.27
N LYS A 210 11.21 1.67 21.55
CA LYS A 210 10.45 2.25 22.67
C LYS A 210 11.14 3.49 23.24
N PHE A 211 10.35 4.43 23.72
CA PHE A 211 10.84 5.67 24.34
C PHE A 211 10.11 5.99 25.64
N ASP A 212 10.83 6.57 26.59
CA ASP A 212 10.24 7.10 27.82
C ASP A 212 9.47 8.42 27.58
N ILE A 213 8.88 8.98 28.63
CA ILE A 213 8.10 10.24 28.52
C ILE A 213 8.95 11.44 28.08
N HIS A 214 10.27 11.39 28.26
CA HIS A 214 11.21 12.45 27.89
C HIS A 214 11.80 12.26 26.49
N GLY A 215 11.47 11.17 25.79
CA GLY A 215 12.01 10.85 24.47
C GLY A 215 13.38 10.14 24.50
N ASN A 216 13.76 9.53 25.63
CA ASN A 216 14.95 8.67 25.68
C ASN A 216 14.64 7.26 25.20
N VAL A 217 15.55 6.64 24.44
CA VAL A 217 15.44 5.24 24.01
C VAL A 217 15.40 4.32 25.23
N LEU A 218 14.48 3.37 25.22
CA LEU A 218 14.33 2.34 26.23
C LEU A 218 14.77 0.96 25.73
N PRO A 219 15.21 0.06 26.62
CA PRO A 219 15.42 -1.33 26.28
C PRO A 219 14.13 -1.97 25.74
N ILE A 220 14.28 -2.91 24.81
CA ILE A 220 13.17 -3.64 24.19
C ILE A 220 12.24 -4.31 25.21
N SER A 221 12.82 -4.76 26.33
CA SER A 221 12.14 -5.44 27.43
C SER A 221 11.38 -4.49 28.37
N ALA A 222 11.42 -3.17 28.15
CA ALA A 222 10.70 -2.20 28.98
C ALA A 222 9.18 -2.47 28.92
N SER A 223 8.57 -2.61 30.09
CA SER A 223 7.12 -2.74 30.28
C SER A 223 6.40 -1.41 30.09
N ASP A 224 7.06 -0.31 30.48
CA ASP A 224 6.51 1.03 30.50
C ASP A 224 7.25 1.92 29.50
N TYR A 225 6.50 2.53 28.61
CA TYR A 225 7.00 3.42 27.56
C TYR A 225 5.89 4.41 27.18
N ALA A 226 6.27 5.63 26.80
CA ALA A 226 5.33 6.70 26.49
C ALA A 226 5.01 6.77 24.99
N CYS A 227 5.98 6.45 24.13
CA CYS A 227 5.78 6.33 22.70
C CYS A 227 6.66 5.24 22.08
N VAL A 228 6.33 4.88 20.85
CA VAL A 228 7.07 3.92 20.02
C VAL A 228 7.42 4.62 18.72
N ARG A 229 8.64 4.44 18.23
CA ARG A 229 9.01 4.80 16.87
C ARG A 229 8.97 3.56 15.99
N ASP A 230 8.30 3.66 14.87
CA ASP A 230 8.48 2.75 13.74
C ASP A 230 9.80 3.11 13.04
N ASN A 231 10.76 2.19 13.05
CA ASN A 231 12.10 2.41 12.50
C ASN A 231 12.10 2.40 10.96
N THR A 232 11.09 1.78 10.35
CA THR A 232 10.92 1.68 8.91
C THR A 232 10.40 2.99 8.36
N THR A 233 9.26 3.48 8.88
CA THR A 233 8.62 4.72 8.39
C THR A 233 9.17 5.97 9.07
N GLY A 234 9.82 5.84 10.23
CA GLY A 234 10.25 6.96 11.07
C GLY A 234 9.13 7.62 11.87
N LEU A 235 7.91 7.06 11.82
CA LEU A 235 6.73 7.56 12.52
C LEU A 235 6.82 7.31 14.01
N TYR A 236 6.57 8.33 14.83
CA TYR A 236 6.38 8.18 16.27
C TYR A 236 4.90 8.02 16.57
N ILE A 237 4.57 7.06 17.44
CA ILE A 237 3.23 6.63 17.77
C ILE A 237 3.11 6.67 19.28
N GLU A 238 2.09 7.34 19.81
CA GLU A 238 1.86 7.33 21.25
C GLU A 238 1.58 5.91 21.77
N SER A 239 2.02 5.62 22.99
CA SER A 239 1.64 4.41 23.72
C SER A 239 0.42 4.67 24.60
N LYS A 240 -0.65 3.88 24.46
CA LYS A 240 -1.85 4.05 25.29
C LYS A 240 -1.87 3.12 26.51
N PRO A 241 -2.05 3.65 27.73
CA PRO A 241 -2.32 2.84 28.91
C PRO A 241 -3.55 1.95 28.74
N THR A 242 -3.46 0.69 29.17
CA THR A 242 -4.55 -0.30 29.15
C THR A 242 -5.02 -0.65 30.57
N VAL A 243 -4.73 0.21 31.53
CA VAL A 243 -5.19 0.07 32.92
C VAL A 243 -6.71 0.18 32.98
N SER A 244 -7.35 -0.58 33.87
CA SER A 244 -8.79 -0.44 34.12
C SER A 244 -9.06 0.92 34.75
N VAL A 245 -10.08 1.61 34.24
CA VAL A 245 -10.50 2.94 34.71
C VAL A 245 -12.02 2.98 34.79
N ASP A 246 -12.54 3.69 35.77
CA ASP A 246 -13.96 3.94 35.91
C ASP A 246 -14.32 5.27 35.26
N LEU A 247 -15.29 5.26 34.34
CA LEU A 247 -15.95 6.46 33.85
C LEU A 247 -17.41 6.43 34.29
N PRO A 248 -18.08 7.60 34.40
CA PRO A 248 -19.53 7.66 34.49
C PRO A 248 -20.17 6.83 33.38
N LEU A 249 -21.27 6.12 33.67
CA LEU A 249 -21.92 5.23 32.73
C LEU A 249 -22.67 5.98 31.63
N ASN A 250 -23.05 7.23 31.89
CA ASN A 250 -23.87 8.04 31.01
C ASN A 250 -23.73 9.52 31.34
N ARG A 251 -24.29 10.37 30.47
CA ARG A 251 -24.26 11.82 30.63
C ARG A 251 -24.92 12.31 31.92
N LYS A 252 -25.99 11.66 32.39
CA LYS A 252 -26.67 12.09 33.61
C LYS A 252 -25.75 11.94 34.84
N GLU A 253 -24.95 10.88 34.91
CA GLU A 253 -23.97 10.72 35.99
C GLU A 253 -22.86 11.76 35.95
N VAL A 254 -22.42 12.17 34.75
CA VAL A 254 -21.49 13.31 34.59
C VAL A 254 -22.13 14.59 35.13
N GLU A 255 -23.36 14.88 34.71
CA GLU A 255 -24.11 16.08 35.14
C GLU A 255 -24.37 16.09 36.65
N ASP A 256 -24.70 14.94 37.24
CA ASP A 256 -24.95 14.81 38.68
C ASP A 256 -23.65 15.06 39.49
N GLU A 257 -22.50 14.58 39.02
CA GLU A 257 -21.19 14.83 39.67
C GLU A 257 -20.75 16.28 39.53
N GLN A 258 -20.92 16.90 38.35
CA GLN A 258 -20.68 18.32 38.14
C GLN A 258 -21.59 19.17 39.04
N LYS A 259 -22.86 18.81 39.12
CA LYS A 259 -23.83 19.50 39.99
C LYS A 259 -23.48 19.38 41.47
N ALA A 260 -23.00 18.21 41.92
CA ALA A 260 -22.55 18.04 43.29
C ALA A 260 -21.38 18.98 43.63
N GLN A 261 -20.49 19.23 42.66
CA GLN A 261 -19.41 20.20 42.80
C GLN A 261 -19.91 21.65 42.77
N GLU A 262 -20.90 21.97 41.93
CA GLU A 262 -21.48 23.31 41.83
C GLU A 262 -22.32 23.71 43.06
N ASP A 263 -23.09 22.76 43.63
CA ASP A 263 -24.03 23.01 44.73
C ASP A 263 -23.30 23.21 46.09
N ASP A 264 -22.15 22.56 46.31
CA ASP A 264 -21.36 22.67 47.55
C ASP A 264 -19.84 22.56 47.30
N PRO A 265 -19.21 23.57 46.69
CA PRO A 265 -17.81 23.51 46.27
C PRO A 265 -16.82 23.37 47.43
N ASP A 266 -17.15 23.89 48.63
CA ASP A 266 -16.26 23.88 49.79
C ASP A 266 -16.14 22.49 50.44
N ASN A 267 -17.18 21.66 50.31
CA ASN A 267 -17.22 20.30 50.88
C ASN A 267 -17.17 19.20 49.80
N TYR A 268 -17.11 19.57 48.53
CA TYR A 268 -17.01 18.62 47.43
C TYR A 268 -15.69 17.83 47.50
N ILE A 269 -15.81 16.50 47.54
CA ILE A 269 -14.68 15.57 47.48
C ILE A 269 -14.73 14.87 46.14
N TYR A 270 -13.73 15.14 45.29
CA TYR A 270 -13.58 14.46 44.02
C TYR A 270 -13.30 12.96 44.23
N PRO A 271 -13.99 12.04 43.51
CA PRO A 271 -13.75 10.60 43.65
C PRO A 271 -12.31 10.22 43.28
N ASP A 272 -11.51 9.89 44.30
CA ASP A 272 -10.08 9.62 44.19
C ASP A 272 -9.67 8.18 44.52
N GLY A 273 -10.67 7.30 44.64
CA GLY A 273 -10.50 5.89 44.99
C GLY A 273 -10.26 5.60 46.47
N THR A 274 -10.24 6.62 47.34
CA THR A 274 -10.11 6.42 48.79
C THR A 274 -11.39 5.86 49.43
N ASP A 275 -12.55 6.17 48.85
CA ASP A 275 -13.85 5.60 49.21
C ASP A 275 -14.19 4.44 48.26
N PRO A 276 -14.19 3.17 48.73
CA PRO A 276 -14.48 2.01 47.90
C PRO A 276 -15.95 1.93 47.44
N THR A 277 -16.82 2.82 47.93
CA THR A 277 -18.22 2.91 47.49
C THR A 277 -18.43 3.88 46.33
N ARG A 278 -17.39 4.65 45.95
CA ARG A 278 -17.43 5.58 44.82
C ARG A 278 -16.45 5.13 43.71
N PRO A 279 -16.72 5.48 42.44
CA PRO A 279 -15.79 5.26 41.34
C PRO A 279 -14.43 5.97 41.53
N ASP A 280 -13.34 5.46 40.95
CA ASP A 280 -12.04 6.14 40.99
C ASP A 280 -11.83 7.03 39.74
N TYR A 281 -12.44 8.21 39.77
CA TYR A 281 -12.31 9.20 38.69
C TYR A 281 -10.93 9.87 38.64
N ALA A 282 -10.19 9.93 39.75
CA ALA A 282 -8.81 10.42 39.76
C ALA A 282 -7.87 9.51 38.96
N THR A 283 -8.04 8.20 39.05
CA THR A 283 -7.31 7.25 38.20
C THR A 283 -7.71 7.43 36.74
N ALA A 284 -9.00 7.62 36.42
CA ALA A 284 -9.44 7.94 35.06
C ALA A 284 -8.74 9.20 34.50
N SER A 285 -8.76 10.30 35.25
CA SER A 285 -8.09 11.56 34.88
C SER A 285 -6.56 11.41 34.77
N ARG A 286 -5.91 10.66 35.67
CA ARG A 286 -4.47 10.38 35.61
C ARG A 286 -4.09 9.64 34.32
N TYR A 287 -4.94 8.72 33.89
CA TYR A 287 -4.78 7.97 32.66
C TYR A 287 -5.63 8.55 31.52
N TRP A 288 -5.64 9.87 31.36
CA TRP A 288 -6.39 10.58 30.30
C TRP A 288 -6.14 10.09 28.85
N ARG A 289 -5.04 9.36 28.60
CA ARG A 289 -4.71 8.71 27.32
C ARG A 289 -5.17 7.25 27.24
N ASN A 290 -6.09 6.81 28.11
CA ASN A 290 -6.47 5.41 28.20
C ASN A 290 -6.95 4.87 26.85
N SER A 291 -6.55 3.65 26.55
CA SER A 291 -6.91 2.99 25.30
C SER A 291 -8.43 2.77 25.14
N THR A 292 -9.21 2.77 26.22
CA THR A 292 -10.67 2.59 26.18
C THR A 292 -11.44 3.87 25.88
N TYR A 293 -10.79 5.04 25.92
CA TYR A 293 -11.45 6.32 25.72
C TYR A 293 -11.81 6.56 24.26
N LEU A 294 -12.94 7.23 24.08
CA LEU A 294 -13.51 7.52 22.79
C LEU A 294 -13.74 9.02 22.66
N TYR A 295 -13.57 9.52 21.44
CA TYR A 295 -13.63 10.93 21.13
C TYR A 295 -14.50 11.13 19.89
N THR A 296 -15.11 12.29 19.79
CA THR A 296 -15.67 12.79 18.52
C THR A 296 -14.57 13.42 17.68
N TRP A 297 -14.82 13.58 16.38
CA TRP A 297 -13.90 14.23 15.46
C TRP A 297 -14.22 15.73 15.37
N PHE A 298 -13.23 16.57 15.68
CA PHE A 298 -13.31 18.02 15.59
C PHE A 298 -11.98 18.63 15.12
N GLU A 299 -12.06 19.54 14.14
CA GLU A 299 -10.93 20.33 13.63
C GLU A 299 -11.42 21.74 13.27
N LYS A 300 -10.85 22.74 13.94
CA LYS A 300 -11.27 24.15 13.83
C LYS A 300 -10.75 24.80 12.55
N ASP A 301 -9.64 24.32 12.00
CA ASP A 301 -9.02 24.88 10.81
C ASP A 301 -9.77 24.43 9.55
N ASP A 302 -10.40 25.41 8.88
CA ASP A 302 -11.22 25.20 7.69
C ASP A 302 -10.40 24.73 6.47
N THR A 303 -9.07 24.82 6.51
CA THR A 303 -8.19 24.30 5.44
C THR A 303 -8.01 22.79 5.47
N VAL A 304 -8.20 22.16 6.64
CA VAL A 304 -7.94 20.73 6.85
C VAL A 304 -9.19 19.95 7.29
N ASN A 305 -10.30 20.63 7.58
CA ASN A 305 -11.51 19.97 8.07
C ASN A 305 -12.48 19.44 6.98
N GLY A 306 -12.14 19.61 5.71
CA GLY A 306 -12.97 19.10 4.60
C GLY A 306 -14.36 19.73 4.52
N GLY A 307 -14.48 21.01 4.89
CA GLY A 307 -15.72 21.78 4.79
C GLY A 307 -16.72 21.56 5.92
N SER A 308 -16.32 20.94 7.02
CA SER A 308 -17.11 20.85 8.26
C SER A 308 -16.20 20.65 9.46
N LYS A 309 -16.37 21.48 10.49
CA LYS A 309 -15.55 21.41 11.71
C LYS A 309 -15.73 20.11 12.49
N GLY A 310 -16.81 19.37 12.26
CA GLY A 310 -17.14 18.16 13.01
C GLY A 310 -17.91 18.46 14.28
N ALA A 311 -17.79 17.59 15.29
CA ALA A 311 -18.55 17.67 16.53
C ALA A 311 -17.65 18.15 17.68
N GLU A 312 -17.79 19.43 18.00
CA GLU A 312 -17.16 20.05 19.17
C GLU A 312 -17.86 19.59 20.46
N ASN A 313 -17.10 19.04 21.41
CA ASN A 313 -17.68 18.60 22.68
C ASN A 313 -17.76 19.75 23.70
N MET A 314 -18.40 19.51 24.84
CA MET A 314 -18.38 20.48 25.92
C MET A 314 -17.02 20.47 26.62
N THR A 315 -16.57 21.63 27.08
CA THR A 315 -15.35 21.76 27.89
C THR A 315 -15.62 21.24 29.30
N MET A 316 -14.84 20.28 29.77
CA MET A 316 -14.94 19.74 31.12
C MET A 316 -14.48 20.75 32.17
N PRO A 317 -15.24 20.94 33.28
CA PRO A 317 -14.84 21.78 34.42
C PRO A 317 -13.48 21.40 34.99
N GLN A 318 -12.83 22.33 35.70
CA GLN A 318 -11.49 22.11 36.24
C GLN A 318 -11.48 21.00 37.31
N GLU A 319 -12.48 21.07 38.18
CA GLU A 319 -12.68 20.28 39.38
C GLU A 319 -13.26 18.90 39.08
N VAL A 320 -13.98 18.76 37.95
CA VAL A 320 -14.60 17.51 37.50
C VAL A 320 -14.11 17.18 36.07
N PRO A 321 -12.84 16.74 35.90
CA PRO A 321 -12.17 16.50 34.62
C PRO A 321 -12.58 15.18 33.93
N ILE A 322 -13.85 14.80 34.01
CA ILE A 322 -14.35 13.52 33.49
C ILE A 322 -15.59 13.68 32.61
N ASP A 323 -15.76 12.73 31.71
CA ASP A 323 -16.95 12.51 30.89
C ASP A 323 -17.24 11.00 30.83
N PHE A 324 -18.39 10.60 30.29
CA PHE A 324 -18.74 9.19 30.11
C PHE A 324 -17.96 8.51 28.96
N THR A 325 -17.24 9.29 28.14
CA THR A 325 -16.45 8.78 27.00
C THR A 325 -14.93 8.92 27.15
N CYS A 326 -14.47 9.90 27.92
CA CYS A 326 -13.06 10.15 28.16
C CYS A 326 -12.83 10.88 29.49
N ALA A 327 -11.57 11.07 29.86
CA ALA A 327 -11.16 11.98 30.93
C ALA A 327 -10.03 12.89 30.44
N VAL A 328 -9.81 14.01 31.13
CA VAL A 328 -8.69 14.93 30.89
C VAL A 328 -7.76 14.95 32.09
N SER A 329 -6.50 15.32 31.91
CA SER A 329 -5.59 15.44 33.04
C SER A 329 -6.02 16.59 33.95
N GLN A 330 -6.11 16.35 35.27
CA GLN A 330 -6.34 17.40 36.29
C GLN A 330 -5.37 18.58 36.16
N ASN A 331 -4.12 18.31 35.73
CA ASN A 331 -3.06 19.30 35.60
C ASN A 331 -3.02 19.96 34.21
N SER A 332 -3.99 19.66 33.33
CA SER A 332 -4.06 20.27 32.02
C SER A 332 -4.71 21.65 32.09
N GLU A 333 -3.97 22.67 31.65
CA GLU A 333 -4.52 23.97 31.22
C GLU A 333 -4.69 24.02 29.69
N GLY A 334 -4.63 22.85 29.03
CA GLY A 334 -4.94 22.72 27.61
C GLY A 334 -6.44 22.68 27.37
N ASP A 335 -6.82 22.32 26.16
CA ASP A 335 -8.21 22.15 25.80
C ASP A 335 -8.80 20.89 26.48
N ARG A 336 -9.91 21.04 27.21
CA ARG A 336 -10.48 20.01 28.10
C ARG A 336 -11.73 19.36 27.51
N ARG A 337 -11.72 19.06 26.20
CA ARG A 337 -12.85 18.42 25.50
C ARG A 337 -12.57 16.95 25.15
N CYS A 338 -13.61 16.12 25.15
CA CYS A 338 -13.57 14.75 24.59
C CYS A 338 -13.74 14.72 23.06
N ASP A 339 -12.98 15.55 22.36
CA ASP A 339 -12.87 15.53 20.90
C ASP A 339 -11.40 15.44 20.47
N THR A 340 -11.16 15.16 19.19
CA THR A 340 -9.80 14.99 18.65
C THR A 340 -8.91 16.20 18.87
N SER A 341 -9.45 17.42 18.79
CA SER A 341 -8.68 18.66 19.02
C SER A 341 -8.32 18.81 20.50
N GLY A 342 -9.26 18.53 21.41
CA GLY A 342 -9.03 18.50 22.85
C GLY A 342 -7.94 17.50 23.25
N TYR A 343 -8.01 16.29 22.69
CA TYR A 343 -7.01 15.25 22.92
C TYR A 343 -5.60 15.68 22.46
N LEU A 344 -5.48 16.18 21.22
CA LEU A 344 -4.20 16.59 20.66
C LEU A 344 -3.64 17.85 21.36
N SER A 345 -4.51 18.74 21.84
CA SER A 345 -4.10 19.89 22.65
C SER A 345 -3.36 19.44 23.91
N GLN A 346 -3.88 18.42 24.61
CA GLN A 346 -3.21 17.85 25.79
C GLN A 346 -1.91 17.15 25.41
N MET A 347 -1.90 16.34 24.34
CA MET A 347 -0.69 15.66 23.85
C MET A 347 0.45 16.65 23.59
N ASN A 348 0.14 17.73 22.87
CA ASN A 348 1.12 18.75 22.51
C ASN A 348 1.54 19.62 23.69
N ARG A 349 0.62 19.90 24.61
CA ARG A 349 0.92 20.66 25.82
C ARG A 349 1.87 19.90 26.75
N PHE A 350 1.63 18.60 26.96
CA PHE A 350 2.48 17.79 27.83
C PHE A 350 3.78 17.34 27.18
N ALA A 351 3.97 17.66 25.89
CA ALA A 351 5.15 17.29 25.11
C ALA A 351 5.51 15.80 25.28
N ILE A 352 4.52 14.92 25.19
CA ILE A 352 4.73 13.48 25.44
C ILE A 352 5.83 12.98 24.51
N CYS A 353 6.82 12.27 25.06
CA CYS A 353 7.99 11.78 24.33
C CYS A 353 8.88 12.89 23.74
N GLY A 354 8.75 14.13 24.20
CA GLY A 354 9.48 15.29 23.70
C GLY A 354 8.85 15.97 22.47
N PHE A 355 7.69 15.52 21.98
CA PHE A 355 7.05 16.07 20.78
C PHE A 355 5.91 17.02 21.12
N THR A 356 5.83 18.14 20.38
CA THR A 356 4.76 19.15 20.51
C THR A 356 3.94 19.32 19.24
N ASP A 357 4.11 18.40 18.28
CA ASP A 357 3.48 18.38 16.96
C ASP A 357 2.68 17.09 16.71
N TRP A 358 2.22 16.44 17.78
CA TRP A 358 1.28 15.33 17.72
C TRP A 358 0.04 15.70 16.92
N ARG A 359 -0.32 14.80 16.01
CA ARG A 359 -1.48 14.89 15.11
C ARG A 359 -2.19 13.53 15.02
N LEU A 360 -3.40 13.51 14.46
CA LEU A 360 -3.99 12.24 14.02
C LEU A 360 -3.16 11.65 12.86
N PRO A 361 -3.10 10.32 12.73
CA PRO A 361 -2.44 9.68 11.60
C PRO A 361 -3.19 9.93 10.31
N ARG A 362 -2.48 9.86 9.20
CA ARG A 362 -3.06 9.68 7.87
C ARG A 362 -3.66 8.28 7.76
N PRO A 363 -4.64 8.05 6.86
CA PRO A 363 -5.17 6.71 6.62
C PRO A 363 -4.09 5.67 6.28
N ALA A 364 -3.08 6.05 5.49
CA ALA A 364 -1.97 5.17 5.13
C ALA A 364 -1.07 4.85 6.34
N GLU A 365 -0.74 5.84 7.17
CA GLU A 365 0.04 5.65 8.39
C GLU A 365 -0.70 4.76 9.40
N MET A 366 -2.00 4.97 9.61
CA MET A 366 -2.77 4.13 10.53
C MET A 366 -2.86 2.69 10.03
N LYS A 367 -2.99 2.50 8.71
CA LYS A 367 -3.01 1.17 8.09
C LYS A 367 -1.64 0.49 8.18
N SER A 368 -0.54 1.23 8.03
CA SER A 368 0.81 0.67 8.13
C SER A 368 1.19 0.22 9.53
N LEU A 369 0.38 0.47 10.56
CA LEU A 369 0.58 -0.09 11.91
C LEU A 369 -0.10 -1.45 12.11
N VAL A 370 -0.90 -1.90 11.14
CA VAL A 370 -1.67 -3.14 11.24
C VAL A 370 -0.91 -4.29 10.57
N SER A 371 -0.53 -5.29 11.36
CA SER A 371 -0.03 -6.58 10.85
C SER A 371 -1.20 -7.45 10.41
N PHE A 372 -1.16 -7.93 9.17
CA PHE A 372 -2.23 -8.75 8.57
C PHE A 372 -2.02 -10.27 8.76
N ASN A 373 -0.97 -10.68 9.46
CA ASN A 373 -0.74 -12.09 9.75
C ASN A 373 -1.88 -12.70 10.57
N ALA A 374 -2.26 -13.94 10.23
CA ALA A 374 -3.37 -14.66 10.84
C ALA A 374 -2.95 -15.56 12.02
N ASP A 375 -1.67 -15.58 12.41
CA ASP A 375 -1.22 -16.47 13.47
C ASP A 375 -1.64 -15.98 14.86
N ASN A 376 -2.24 -16.88 15.65
CA ASN A 376 -2.64 -16.63 17.03
C ASN A 376 -1.44 -16.37 17.98
N ASN A 377 -0.21 -16.37 17.44
CA ASN A 377 1.08 -16.28 18.15
C ASN A 377 1.74 -14.91 18.04
N ASP A 378 1.01 -13.91 17.55
CA ASP A 378 1.38 -12.50 17.38
C ASP A 378 1.72 -11.78 18.72
N ASN A 379 2.05 -12.47 19.81
CA ASN A 379 2.43 -11.87 21.09
C ASN A 379 3.65 -10.91 21.02
N ASN A 380 4.44 -10.95 19.94
CA ASN A 380 5.65 -10.14 19.76
C ASN A 380 5.48 -8.90 18.86
N ASN A 381 4.67 -8.92 17.80
CA ASN A 381 4.26 -7.67 17.12
C ASN A 381 3.23 -6.92 17.99
N ARG A 382 2.36 -7.68 18.67
CA ARG A 382 1.52 -7.19 19.78
C ARG A 382 2.32 -6.58 20.93
N ALA A 383 3.63 -6.83 21.09
CA ALA A 383 4.36 -6.30 22.25
C ALA A 383 4.49 -4.77 22.25
N PHE A 384 4.50 -4.13 21.07
CA PHE A 384 4.70 -2.68 20.95
C PHE A 384 3.39 -1.92 20.81
N LEU A 385 2.44 -2.43 20.01
CA LEU A 385 1.19 -1.73 19.66
C LEU A 385 -0.08 -2.45 20.16
N LYS A 386 0.01 -3.24 21.23
CA LYS A 386 -1.10 -3.99 21.85
C LYS A 386 -2.41 -3.20 22.03
N PHE A 387 -2.30 -1.89 22.25
CA PHE A 387 -3.43 -1.01 22.52
C PHE A 387 -4.25 -0.65 21.28
N ILE A 388 -3.78 -0.92 20.06
CA ILE A 388 -4.50 -0.61 18.82
C ILE A 388 -5.46 -1.72 18.38
N HIS A 389 -5.30 -2.96 18.82
CA HIS A 389 -6.08 -4.07 18.30
C HIS A 389 -7.58 -3.98 18.64
N GLY A 390 -8.42 -4.48 17.72
CA GLY A 390 -9.86 -4.59 17.91
C GLY A 390 -10.63 -3.28 17.87
N LYS A 391 -10.05 -2.20 17.31
CA LYS A 391 -10.61 -0.85 17.38
C LYS A 391 -10.72 -0.18 16.02
N THR A 392 -11.50 0.89 16.00
CA THR A 392 -11.60 1.81 14.86
C THR A 392 -11.01 3.15 15.27
N TYR A 393 -9.99 3.60 14.54
CA TYR A 393 -9.28 4.84 14.82
C TYR A 393 -9.64 5.93 13.83
N PHE A 394 -9.97 7.12 14.33
CA PHE A 394 -10.04 8.32 13.50
C PHE A 394 -8.68 8.68 12.90
N THR A 395 -8.71 9.20 11.67
CA THR A 395 -7.54 9.74 10.97
C THR A 395 -7.71 11.25 10.77
N ASN A 396 -6.65 11.92 10.31
CA ASN A 396 -6.72 13.34 9.95
C ASN A 396 -7.54 13.62 8.69
N ALA A 397 -7.86 12.58 7.90
CA ALA A 397 -8.47 12.76 6.59
C ALA A 397 -10.00 12.84 6.69
N THR A 398 -10.57 13.72 5.87
CA THR A 398 -12.02 13.94 5.77
C THR A 398 -12.55 13.57 4.39
N ASN A 399 -13.87 13.44 4.25
CA ASN A 399 -14.49 13.19 2.95
C ASN A 399 -15.11 14.48 2.39
N ALA A 400 -14.66 14.91 1.21
CA ALA A 400 -15.11 16.17 0.60
C ALA A 400 -16.57 16.16 0.14
N GLU A 401 -17.08 15.01 -0.33
CA GLU A 401 -18.48 14.88 -0.76
C GLU A 401 -19.44 14.72 0.43
N ARG A 402 -18.97 14.09 1.49
CA ARG A 402 -19.70 13.81 2.73
C ARG A 402 -19.00 14.51 3.89
N ASN A 403 -19.06 15.84 3.92
CA ASN A 403 -18.36 16.70 4.89
C ASN A 403 -18.62 16.34 6.37
N GLY A 404 -19.75 15.70 6.70
CA GLY A 404 -20.03 15.16 8.04
C GLY A 404 -19.25 13.89 8.42
N ALA A 405 -18.41 13.36 7.53
CA ALA A 405 -17.63 12.14 7.74
C ALA A 405 -16.12 12.40 7.74
N ALA A 406 -15.43 11.63 8.57
CA ALA A 406 -13.97 11.49 8.57
C ALA A 406 -13.59 10.06 8.18
N TRP A 407 -12.38 9.89 7.66
CA TRP A 407 -11.82 8.56 7.44
C TRP A 407 -11.37 7.96 8.78
N CYS A 408 -11.69 6.69 8.95
CA CYS A 408 -11.20 5.85 10.02
C CYS A 408 -10.50 4.63 9.45
N VAL A 409 -9.65 3.99 10.24
CA VAL A 409 -9.11 2.66 9.95
C VAL A 409 -9.56 1.68 11.01
N ASP A 410 -10.11 0.56 10.57
CA ASP A 410 -10.47 -0.59 11.38
C ASP A 410 -9.25 -1.52 11.52
N THR A 411 -8.75 -1.73 12.74
CA THR A 411 -7.50 -2.48 12.94
C THR A 411 -7.69 -4.00 12.95
N VAL A 412 -8.92 -4.50 12.82
CA VAL A 412 -9.19 -5.93 12.66
C VAL A 412 -9.04 -6.33 11.20
N SER A 413 -9.58 -5.49 10.30
CA SER A 413 -9.56 -5.72 8.86
C SER A 413 -8.51 -4.92 8.10
N GLY A 414 -7.88 -3.92 8.74
CA GLY A 414 -7.04 -2.90 8.12
C GLY A 414 -7.75 -2.03 7.08
N GLN A 415 -9.10 -2.06 7.04
CA GLN A 415 -9.87 -1.30 6.07
C GLN A 415 -10.06 0.15 6.49
N ALA A 416 -9.86 1.06 5.54
CA ALA A 416 -10.29 2.44 5.68
C ALA A 416 -11.81 2.53 5.42
N LYS A 417 -12.54 3.18 6.33
CA LYS A 417 -14.01 3.36 6.25
C LYS A 417 -14.40 4.78 6.66
N LEU A 418 -15.60 5.20 6.28
CA LEU A 418 -16.15 6.48 6.73
C LEU A 418 -16.78 6.33 8.11
N CYS A 419 -16.42 7.24 9.01
CA CYS A 419 -17.04 7.43 10.31
C CYS A 419 -17.73 8.79 10.35
N LEU A 420 -18.89 8.87 11.02
CA LEU A 420 -19.51 10.17 11.30
C LEU A 420 -18.62 10.96 12.25
N LYS A 421 -18.40 12.24 11.98
CA LYS A 421 -17.58 13.10 12.87
C LYS A 421 -18.15 13.19 14.29
N GLY A 422 -19.47 13.04 14.43
CA GLY A 422 -20.16 13.00 15.73
C GLY A 422 -20.23 11.62 16.40
N SER A 423 -19.68 10.56 15.82
CA SER A 423 -19.60 9.26 16.51
C SER A 423 -18.33 9.14 17.35
N TYR A 424 -18.46 8.42 18.46
CA TYR A 424 -17.35 8.15 19.38
C TYR A 424 -16.47 7.03 18.82
N ASN A 425 -15.22 7.34 18.49
CA ASN A 425 -14.23 6.36 18.04
C ASN A 425 -12.91 6.56 18.80
N SER A 426 -12.03 5.57 18.70
CA SER A 426 -10.69 5.70 19.26
C SER A 426 -9.88 6.73 18.48
N VAL A 427 -8.97 7.40 19.16
CA VAL A 427 -7.98 8.31 18.56
C VAL A 427 -6.60 7.78 18.84
N ILE A 428 -5.63 8.08 17.98
CA ILE A 428 -4.21 7.85 18.25
C ILE A 428 -3.42 9.03 17.72
N ALA A 429 -2.45 9.48 18.49
CA ALA A 429 -1.55 10.54 18.13
C ALA A 429 -0.27 9.96 17.52
N VAL A 430 0.17 10.58 16.43
CA VAL A 430 1.44 10.32 15.77
C VAL A 430 2.22 11.63 15.54
N SER A 431 3.53 11.53 15.41
CA SER A 431 4.44 12.64 15.07
C SER A 431 5.55 12.16 14.14
N GLY A 432 6.16 13.07 13.37
CA GLY A 432 7.21 12.73 12.40
C GLY A 432 6.72 11.84 11.26
N GLY A 433 7.59 10.91 10.84
CA GLY A 433 7.47 10.12 9.62
C GLY A 433 8.32 10.69 8.47
N LYS A 434 8.94 9.81 7.68
CA LYS A 434 9.49 10.16 6.37
C LYS A 434 8.33 10.07 5.37
N GLU A 435 7.95 11.19 4.78
CA GLU A 435 6.86 11.22 3.80
C GLU A 435 7.30 10.85 2.40
#